data_AF-A0A1D2WKM8-F1
#
_entry.id   AF-A0A1D2WKM8-F1
#
_cell.length_a   1.000
_cell.length_b   1.000
_cell.length_c   1.000
_cell.angle_alpha   90.00
_cell.angle_beta   90.00
_cell.angle_gamma   90.00
#
_symmetry.space_group_name_H-M   'P 1'
#
loop_
_entity.id
_entity.type
_entity.pdbx_description
1 polymer ?
#
loop_
_entity_poly.entity_id
_entity_poly.type
_entity_poly.pdbx_seq_one_letter_code
_entity_poly.pdbx_strand_id
1 'polypeptide(L)'
;MVVKHCPKCGNDIDDEDIEFCTECGHKLSNKIIKNSSKGFFDNLNEKTSFSVIIFSFIIFGVFLFIGSVVWSSFMANGSIDLVTYLLLVIVFSVFFGGIFVGYFGCMDESYIIPNFSIYLGSIFSVVLCGIGLIFTFLMGVISILSSIAPFGSSNSISQTSTSSYAQSVDLSFIFKLVLFILLIPVASYIGVYLGYFLKKNI
;
A
#
# COMPACT_ATOMS: atom_id res chain seq x y z
N MET A 1 -34.55 6.07 23.37
CA MET A 1 -35.05 7.36 22.84
C MET A 1 -34.04 8.41 23.22
N VAL A 2 -33.42 9.07 22.24
CA VAL A 2 -32.48 10.16 22.51
C VAL A 2 -33.31 11.43 22.60
N VAL A 3 -33.65 11.86 23.82
CA VAL A 3 -34.39 13.11 24.05
C VAL A 3 -33.41 14.26 23.77
N LYS A 4 -33.69 15.06 22.74
CA LYS A 4 -32.89 16.25 22.43
C LYS A 4 -33.49 17.44 23.19
N HIS A 5 -32.64 18.24 23.84
CA HIS A 5 -33.10 19.46 24.52
C HIS A 5 -32.86 20.71 23.66
N CYS A 6 -33.83 21.61 23.61
CA CYS A 6 -33.64 22.90 22.96
C CYS A 6 -32.65 23.77 23.76
N PRO A 7 -31.55 24.27 23.17
CA PRO A 7 -30.53 25.05 23.89
C PRO A 7 -31.02 26.43 24.35
N LYS A 8 -32.17 26.89 23.85
CA LYS A 8 -32.70 28.23 24.14
C LYS A 8 -33.82 28.23 25.18
N CYS A 9 -34.73 27.27 25.13
CA CYS A 9 -35.88 27.19 26.06
C CYS A 9 -35.87 25.96 26.97
N GLY A 10 -34.95 25.00 26.77
CA GLY A 10 -34.87 23.79 27.57
C GLY A 10 -35.98 22.77 27.31
N ASN A 11 -36.83 22.98 26.30
CA ASN A 11 -37.92 22.06 25.99
C ASN A 11 -37.38 20.73 25.43
N ASP A 12 -38.04 19.65 25.83
CA ASP A 12 -37.75 18.29 25.37
C ASP A 12 -38.32 18.09 23.97
N ILE A 13 -37.52 17.50 23.10
CA ILE A 13 -37.86 17.24 21.71
C ILE A 13 -37.79 15.74 21.50
N ASP A 14 -38.96 15.16 21.27
CA ASP A 14 -39.13 13.71 21.11
C ASP A 14 -38.81 13.23 19.69
N ASP A 15 -38.92 14.12 18.69
CA ASP A 15 -38.68 13.77 17.28
C ASP A 15 -37.29 14.19 16.79
N GLU A 16 -36.61 13.30 16.08
CA GLU A 16 -35.23 13.53 15.63
C GLU A 16 -35.11 14.51 14.46
N ASP A 17 -36.21 14.80 13.75
CA ASP A 17 -36.25 15.49 12.45
C ASP A 17 -36.80 16.94 12.49
N ILE A 18 -37.03 17.53 13.67
CA ILE A 18 -37.61 18.88 13.77
C ILE A 18 -36.52 19.95 13.56
N GLU A 19 -36.64 20.74 12.50
CA GLU A 19 -35.69 21.83 12.17
C GLU A 19 -35.85 23.08 13.05
N PHE A 20 -36.97 23.21 13.74
CA PHE A 20 -37.30 24.36 14.59
C PHE A 20 -37.97 23.88 15.86
N CYS A 21 -37.61 24.45 17.00
CA CYS A 21 -38.30 24.18 18.25
C CYS A 21 -39.74 24.69 18.17
N THR A 22 -40.71 23.82 18.44
CA THR A 22 -42.15 24.12 18.39
C THR A 22 -42.56 25.21 19.40
N GLU A 23 -41.88 25.29 20.54
CA GLU A 23 -42.22 26.22 21.62
C GLU A 23 -41.61 27.62 21.44
N CYS A 24 -40.36 27.71 20.98
CA CYS A 24 -39.63 28.99 20.95
C CYS A 24 -39.22 29.46 19.56
N GLY A 25 -39.52 28.68 18.51
CA GLY A 25 -39.18 28.98 17.12
C GLY A 25 -37.68 29.03 16.83
N HIS A 26 -36.83 28.64 17.79
CA HIS A 26 -35.39 28.62 17.59
C HIS A 26 -35.03 27.53 16.59
N LYS A 27 -34.28 27.91 15.54
CA LYS A 27 -33.80 26.96 14.54
C LYS A 27 -32.84 25.98 15.20
N LEU A 28 -33.28 24.74 15.31
CA LEU A 28 -32.44 23.64 15.75
C LEU A 28 -31.60 23.32 14.55
N SER A 29 -30.36 23.82 14.54
CA SER A 29 -29.44 23.50 13.46
C SER A 29 -29.33 21.99 13.42
N ASN A 30 -29.98 21.39 12.41
CA ASN A 30 -29.85 20.00 12.04
C ASN A 30 -28.45 19.76 11.45
N LYS A 31 -27.40 20.25 12.13
CA LYS A 31 -26.19 19.46 12.28
C LYS A 31 -26.65 18.23 13.04
N ILE A 32 -27.20 17.28 12.28
CA ILE A 32 -26.99 15.87 12.52
C ILE A 32 -25.58 15.81 13.06
N ILE A 33 -25.46 15.56 14.37
CA ILE A 33 -24.23 15.09 14.95
C ILE A 33 -24.09 13.73 14.26
N LYS A 34 -23.56 13.76 13.03
CA LYS A 34 -22.95 12.60 12.43
C LYS A 34 -21.75 12.38 13.34
N ASN A 35 -21.99 11.69 14.44
CA ASN A 35 -21.06 10.75 15.03
C ASN A 35 -20.82 9.59 14.02
N SER A 36 -20.73 9.90 12.72
CA SER A 36 -19.89 9.16 11.84
C SER A 36 -18.51 9.52 12.36
N SER A 37 -17.88 8.62 13.12
CA SER A 37 -16.44 8.69 13.31
C SER A 37 -15.88 9.09 11.96
N LYS A 38 -15.25 10.27 11.82
CA LYS A 38 -14.57 10.64 10.56
C LYS A 38 -13.72 9.41 10.24
N GLY A 39 -14.12 8.65 9.23
CA GLY A 39 -13.53 7.35 8.99
C GLY A 39 -12.07 7.57 8.67
N PHE A 40 -11.20 6.60 8.96
CA PHE A 40 -9.81 6.67 8.51
C PHE A 40 -9.74 7.06 7.02
N PHE A 41 -10.61 6.47 6.19
CA PHE A 41 -10.75 6.76 4.76
C PHE A 41 -11.19 8.20 4.43
N ASP A 42 -12.05 8.82 5.23
CA ASP A 42 -12.45 10.23 4.99
C ASP A 42 -11.25 11.16 5.21
N ASN A 43 -10.45 10.87 6.25
CA ASN A 43 -9.25 11.62 6.57
C ASN A 43 -8.15 11.41 5.51
N LEU A 44 -8.04 10.20 4.96
CA LEU A 44 -7.14 9.90 3.85
C LEU A 44 -7.50 10.70 2.59
N ASN A 45 -8.77 10.70 2.19
CA ASN A 45 -9.23 11.38 0.98
C ASN A 45 -9.07 12.91 1.05
N GLU A 46 -9.27 13.49 2.24
CA GLU A 46 -9.09 14.93 2.46
C GLU A 46 -7.60 15.34 2.42
N LYS A 47 -6.71 14.47 2.90
CA LYS A 47 -5.28 14.80 3.09
C LYS A 47 -4.37 14.41 1.94
N THR A 48 -4.83 13.60 0.99
CA THR A 48 -3.96 13.04 -0.05
C THR A 48 -4.46 13.38 -1.44
N SER A 49 -3.55 13.84 -2.29
CA SER A 49 -3.86 14.09 -3.70
C SER A 49 -3.47 12.88 -4.53
N PHE A 50 -4.44 12.27 -5.21
CA PHE A 50 -4.22 11.08 -6.03
C PHE A 50 -3.12 11.26 -7.09
N SER A 51 -2.99 12.49 -7.61
CA SER A 51 -1.95 12.86 -8.58
C SER A 51 -0.53 12.66 -8.02
N VAL A 52 -0.27 13.02 -6.76
CA VAL A 52 1.06 12.85 -6.15
C VAL A 52 1.43 11.38 -6.04
N ILE A 53 0.46 10.51 -5.76
CA ILE A 53 0.68 9.06 -5.67
C ILE A 53 1.07 8.50 -7.05
N ILE A 54 0.38 8.91 -8.12
CA ILE A 54 0.72 8.49 -9.49
C ILE A 54 2.14 8.92 -9.87
N PHE A 55 2.50 10.18 -9.62
CA PHE A 55 3.85 10.66 -9.91
C PHE A 55 4.91 9.97 -9.06
N SER A 56 4.59 9.63 -7.80
CA SER A 56 5.49 8.83 -6.96
C SER A 56 5.77 7.45 -7.54
N PHE A 57 4.79 6.80 -8.19
CA PHE A 57 5.03 5.51 -8.86
C PHE A 57 5.98 5.61 -10.05
N ILE A 58 5.93 6.72 -10.80
CA ILE A 58 6.89 6.96 -11.89
C ILE A 58 8.30 7.07 -11.31
N ILE A 59 8.47 7.84 -10.24
CA ILE A 59 9.76 7.99 -9.55
C ILE A 59 10.22 6.66 -8.95
N PHE A 60 9.33 5.93 -8.30
CA PHE A 60 9.60 4.59 -7.80
C PHE A 60 10.14 3.67 -8.91
N GLY A 61 9.51 3.66 -10.09
CA GLY A 61 9.96 2.89 -11.24
C GLY A 61 11.35 3.30 -11.75
N VAL A 62 11.63 4.60 -11.81
CA VAL A 62 12.96 5.12 -12.19
C VAL A 62 14.03 4.68 -11.19
N PHE A 63 13.76 4.79 -9.89
CA PHE A 63 14.71 4.37 -8.85
C PHE A 63 14.83 2.85 -8.74
N LEU A 64 13.80 2.09 -9.13
CA LEU A 64 13.88 0.64 -9.26
C LEU A 64 14.85 0.26 -10.37
N PHE A 65 14.74 0.91 -11.52
CA PHE A 65 15.69 0.72 -12.62
C PHE A 65 17.11 1.10 -12.20
N ILE A 66 17.32 2.30 -11.65
CA ILE A 66 18.64 2.76 -11.20
C ILE A 66 19.21 1.82 -10.13
N GLY A 67 18.41 1.47 -9.12
CA GLY A 67 18.80 0.56 -8.06
C GLY A 67 19.21 -0.80 -8.61
N SER A 68 18.44 -1.35 -9.55
CA SER A 68 18.76 -2.64 -10.18
C SER A 68 20.13 -2.60 -10.88
N VAL A 69 20.45 -1.53 -11.59
CA VAL A 69 21.76 -1.36 -12.25
C VAL A 69 22.88 -1.22 -11.22
N VAL A 70 22.69 -0.39 -10.19
CA VAL A 70 23.69 -0.14 -9.13
C VAL A 70 24.03 -1.42 -8.36
N TRP A 71 23.00 -2.18 -7.94
CA TRP A 71 23.20 -3.39 -7.14
C TRP A 71 23.57 -4.63 -7.97
N SER A 72 23.36 -4.60 -9.30
CA SER A 72 23.63 -5.74 -10.19
C SER A 72 25.11 -6.14 -10.19
N SER A 73 26.03 -5.18 -10.13
CA SER A 73 27.48 -5.46 -10.09
C SER A 73 27.88 -6.28 -8.85
N PHE A 74 27.30 -5.98 -7.69
CA PHE A 74 27.57 -6.71 -6.45
C PHE A 74 27.02 -8.14 -6.49
N MET A 75 25.87 -8.34 -7.14
CA MET A 75 25.30 -9.67 -7.34
C MET A 75 26.16 -10.49 -8.33
N ALA A 76 26.63 -9.88 -9.41
CA ALA A 76 27.50 -10.54 -10.39
C ALA A 76 28.84 -10.99 -9.79
N ASN A 77 29.37 -10.23 -8.82
CA ASN A 77 30.59 -10.58 -8.09
C ASN A 77 30.35 -11.63 -6.98
N GLY A 78 29.11 -12.12 -6.79
CA GLY A 78 28.76 -13.09 -5.74
C GLY A 78 28.85 -12.52 -4.32
N SER A 79 28.93 -11.19 -4.15
CA SER A 79 29.02 -10.55 -2.83
C SER A 79 27.66 -10.49 -2.12
N ILE A 80 26.56 -10.50 -2.88
CA ILE A 80 25.20 -10.49 -2.36
C ILE A 80 24.35 -11.56 -3.06
N ASP A 81 23.50 -12.23 -2.29
CA ASP A 81 22.52 -13.17 -2.83
C ASP A 81 21.39 -12.45 -3.55
N LEU A 82 20.69 -13.16 -4.44
CA LEU A 82 19.52 -12.66 -5.17
C LEU A 82 18.45 -12.03 -4.25
N VAL A 83 18.18 -12.66 -3.10
CA VAL A 83 17.19 -12.16 -2.13
C VAL A 83 17.63 -10.82 -1.54
N THR A 84 18.90 -10.70 -1.16
CA THR A 84 19.47 -9.47 -0.62
C THR A 84 19.50 -8.37 -1.68
N TYR A 85 19.85 -8.70 -2.92
CA TYR A 85 19.78 -7.81 -4.07
C TYR A 85 18.37 -7.25 -4.26
N LEU A 86 17.34 -8.11 -4.31
CA LEU A 86 15.94 -7.66 -4.46
C LEU A 86 15.49 -6.76 -3.31
N LEU A 87 15.86 -7.11 -2.07
CA LEU A 87 15.55 -6.30 -0.88
C LEU A 87 16.16 -4.90 -1.00
N LEU A 88 17.43 -4.79 -1.35
CA LEU A 88 18.13 -3.51 -1.47
C LEU A 88 17.53 -2.64 -2.56
N VAL A 89 17.22 -3.22 -3.73
CA VAL A 89 16.59 -2.49 -4.84
C VAL A 89 15.22 -1.95 -4.44
N ILE A 90 14.37 -2.78 -3.81
CA ILE A 90 13.02 -2.37 -3.40
C ILE A 90 13.08 -1.29 -2.32
N VAL A 91 13.88 -1.52 -1.26
CA VAL A 91 14.03 -0.57 -0.15
C VAL A 91 14.52 0.79 -0.64
N PHE A 92 15.53 0.79 -1.51
CA PHE A 92 16.06 2.01 -2.14
C PHE A 92 14.97 2.75 -2.91
N SER A 93 14.21 2.04 -3.74
CA SER A 93 13.17 2.64 -4.58
C SER A 93 12.00 3.19 -3.77
N VAL A 94 11.53 2.43 -2.78
CA VAL A 94 10.46 2.84 -1.86
C VAL A 94 10.87 4.08 -1.06
N PHE A 95 12.13 4.15 -0.62
CA PHE A 95 12.63 5.29 0.11
C PHE A 95 12.56 6.58 -0.71
N PHE A 96 13.05 6.58 -1.95
CA PHE A 96 13.03 7.77 -2.81
C PHE A 96 11.62 8.14 -3.29
N GLY A 97 10.77 7.16 -3.60
CA GLY A 97 9.36 7.43 -3.88
C GLY A 97 8.63 8.02 -2.67
N GLY A 98 8.98 7.56 -1.46
CA GLY A 98 8.52 8.12 -0.19
C GLY A 98 8.95 9.57 0.01
N ILE A 99 10.22 9.92 -0.27
CA ILE A 99 10.70 11.32 -0.22
C ILE A 99 9.83 12.23 -1.09
N PHE A 100 9.52 11.81 -2.31
CA PHE A 100 8.69 12.60 -3.20
C PHE A 100 7.27 12.80 -2.64
N VAL A 101 6.65 11.75 -2.10
CA VAL A 101 5.32 11.84 -1.46
C VAL A 101 5.37 12.76 -0.24
N GLY A 102 6.41 12.67 0.57
CA GLY A 102 6.62 13.55 1.71
C GLY A 102 6.71 15.01 1.31
N TYR A 103 7.54 15.28 0.29
CA TYR A 103 7.81 16.63 -0.18
C TYR A 103 6.56 17.28 -0.81
N PHE A 104 5.90 16.62 -1.76
CA PHE A 104 4.77 17.22 -2.48
C PHE A 104 3.42 16.98 -1.81
N GLY A 105 3.27 15.87 -1.09
CA GLY A 105 1.99 15.43 -0.51
C GLY A 105 1.73 15.93 0.92
N CYS A 106 2.75 16.27 1.70
CA CYS A 106 2.56 16.72 3.09
C CYS A 106 2.60 18.24 3.18
N MET A 107 1.51 18.85 3.68
CA MET A 107 1.48 20.28 4.03
C MET A 107 1.94 20.48 5.48
N ASP A 108 1.38 19.68 6.40
CA ASP A 108 1.72 19.69 7.82
C ASP A 108 2.20 18.32 8.29
N GLU A 109 2.79 18.27 9.48
CA GLU A 109 3.23 17.01 10.12
C GLU A 109 2.08 15.99 10.28
N SER A 110 0.84 16.47 10.46
CA SER A 110 -0.35 15.62 10.53
C SER A 110 -0.67 14.85 9.24
N TYR A 111 -0.04 15.21 8.12
CA TYR A 111 -0.24 14.56 6.81
C TYR A 111 0.73 13.41 6.58
N ILE A 112 1.78 13.26 7.40
CA ILE A 112 2.82 12.24 7.22
C ILE A 112 2.23 10.83 7.31
N ILE A 113 1.50 10.51 8.40
CA ILE A 113 0.95 9.17 8.62
C ILE A 113 -0.10 8.79 7.55
N PRO A 114 -1.08 9.66 7.20
CA PRO A 114 -2.01 9.40 6.10
C PRO A 114 -1.31 9.13 4.76
N ASN A 115 -0.41 10.02 4.34
CA ASN A 115 0.29 9.89 3.06
C ASN A 115 1.17 8.64 3.00
N PHE A 116 1.90 8.35 4.09
CA PHE A 116 2.66 7.12 4.24
C PHE A 116 1.77 5.88 4.08
N SER A 117 0.63 5.83 4.79
CA SER A 117 -0.24 4.67 4.76
C SER A 117 -0.80 4.40 3.37
N ILE A 118 -1.20 5.45 2.65
CA ILE A 118 -1.73 5.28 1.28
C ILE A 118 -0.61 4.89 0.33
N TYR A 119 0.57 5.51 0.43
CA TYR A 119 1.71 5.18 -0.41
C TYR A 119 2.19 3.73 -0.21
N LEU A 120 2.27 3.27 1.05
CA LEU A 120 2.59 1.89 1.37
C LEU A 120 1.51 0.94 0.81
N GLY A 121 0.24 1.26 1.07
CA GLY A 121 -0.89 0.46 0.60
C GLY A 121 -0.96 0.37 -0.93
N SER A 122 -0.63 1.45 -1.64
CA SER A 122 -0.59 1.47 -3.09
C SER A 122 0.55 0.59 -3.63
N ILE A 123 1.74 0.62 -3.03
CA ILE A 123 2.84 -0.28 -3.40
C ILE A 123 2.42 -1.74 -3.24
N PHE A 124 1.84 -2.12 -2.09
CA PHE A 124 1.38 -3.49 -1.86
C PHE A 124 0.32 -3.90 -2.89
N SER A 125 -0.63 -3.02 -3.21
CA SER A 125 -1.64 -3.26 -4.23
C SER A 125 -1.01 -3.54 -5.59
N VAL A 126 -0.07 -2.70 -6.04
CA VAL A 126 0.62 -2.89 -7.34
C VAL A 126 1.41 -4.19 -7.38
N VAL A 127 2.14 -4.52 -6.30
CA VAL A 127 2.91 -5.76 -6.22
C VAL A 127 2.01 -6.99 -6.27
N LEU A 128 0.92 -7.00 -5.48
CA LEU A 128 -0.05 -8.10 -5.48
C LEU A 128 -0.76 -8.25 -6.82
N CYS A 129 -1.15 -7.14 -7.45
CA CYS A 129 -1.70 -7.14 -8.82
C CYS A 129 -0.69 -7.70 -9.82
N GLY A 130 0.58 -7.29 -9.74
CA GLY A 130 1.65 -7.80 -10.61
C GLY A 130 1.83 -9.31 -10.48
N ILE A 131 1.89 -9.82 -9.25
CA ILE A 131 1.97 -11.27 -8.98
C ILE A 131 0.73 -11.99 -9.52
N GLY A 132 -0.46 -11.43 -9.31
CA GLY A 132 -1.71 -11.97 -9.84
C GLY A 132 -1.74 -12.06 -11.36
N LEU A 133 -1.25 -11.03 -12.06
CA LEU A 133 -1.15 -11.00 -13.53
C LEU A 133 -0.14 -12.02 -14.06
N ILE A 134 1.00 -12.19 -13.38
CA ILE A 134 1.99 -13.22 -13.74
C ILE A 134 1.36 -14.61 -13.60
N PHE A 135 0.64 -14.85 -12.50
CA PHE A 135 0.00 -16.14 -12.25
C PHE A 135 -1.09 -16.46 -13.27
N THR A 136 -1.96 -15.50 -13.60
CA THR A 136 -3.00 -15.68 -14.61
C THR A 136 -2.41 -15.90 -16.00
N PHE A 137 -1.34 -15.18 -16.34
CA PHE A 137 -0.61 -15.41 -17.59
C PHE A 137 0.00 -16.81 -17.67
N LEU A 138 0.69 -17.26 -16.61
CA LEU A 138 1.26 -18.61 -16.53
C LEU A 138 0.19 -19.70 -16.69
N MET A 139 -0.95 -19.57 -16.00
CA MET A 139 -2.06 -20.51 -16.13
C MET A 139 -2.66 -20.50 -17.55
N GLY A 140 -2.77 -19.32 -18.16
CA GLY A 140 -3.17 -19.16 -19.55
C GLY A 140 -2.25 -19.92 -20.51
N VAL A 141 -0.93 -19.73 -20.37
CA VAL A 141 0.07 -20.43 -21.19
C VAL A 141 0.01 -21.96 -21.00
N ILE A 142 -0.10 -22.43 -19.75
CA ILE A 142 -0.22 -23.88 -19.47
C ILE A 142 -1.48 -24.46 -20.11
N SER A 143 -2.62 -23.76 -20.04
CA SER A 143 -3.87 -24.24 -20.65
C SER A 143 -3.79 -24.31 -22.18
N ILE A 144 -3.14 -23.34 -22.84
CA ILE A 144 -2.93 -23.34 -24.29
C ILE A 144 -1.92 -24.44 -24.69
N LEU A 145 -0.84 -24.63 -23.92
CA LEU A 145 0.13 -25.68 -24.20
C LEU A 145 -0.49 -27.08 -24.07
N SER A 146 -1.41 -27.25 -23.12
CA SER A 146 -2.15 -28.51 -22.95
C SER A 146 -3.11 -28.84 -24.10
N SER A 147 -3.54 -27.87 -24.91
CA SER A 147 -4.41 -28.09 -26.06
C SER A 147 -3.67 -28.29 -27.38
N ILE A 148 -2.41 -27.83 -27.49
CA ILE A 148 -1.57 -27.97 -28.69
C ILE A 148 -0.81 -29.32 -28.70
N ALA A 149 -0.68 -30.00 -27.56
CA ALA A 149 -0.02 -31.30 -27.45
C ALA A 149 -0.99 -32.46 -27.15
N PRO A 150 -1.77 -32.97 -28.12
CA PRO A 150 -2.38 -34.28 -28.01
C PRO A 150 -1.31 -35.34 -28.32
N PHE A 151 -0.35 -35.57 -27.42
CA PHE A 151 0.52 -36.75 -27.51
C PHE A 151 -0.27 -37.97 -27.06
N GLY A 152 -1.02 -38.53 -28.00
CA GLY A 152 -1.47 -39.91 -27.92
C GLY A 152 -0.27 -40.86 -28.04
N SER A 153 -0.35 -41.95 -27.28
CA SER A 153 0.43 -43.19 -27.32
C SER A 153 1.83 -43.21 -26.70
N SER A 154 1.88 -43.91 -25.55
CA SER A 154 2.81 -45.01 -25.30
C SER A 154 4.30 -44.70 -25.47
N ASN A 155 4.90 -44.05 -24.48
CA ASN A 155 6.27 -44.40 -24.15
C ASN A 155 6.48 -44.23 -22.65
N SER A 156 7.03 -45.27 -22.04
CA SER A 156 7.60 -45.31 -20.70
C SER A 156 8.74 -44.30 -20.60
N ILE A 157 8.38 -43.03 -20.49
CA ILE A 157 9.30 -41.98 -20.10
C ILE A 157 9.21 -41.95 -18.59
N SER A 158 10.28 -42.45 -17.99
CA SER A 158 10.74 -42.23 -16.63
C SER A 158 9.97 -41.08 -15.99
N GLN A 159 9.29 -41.39 -14.90
CA GLN A 159 8.93 -40.38 -13.92
C GLN A 159 10.19 -39.53 -13.67
N THR A 160 10.29 -38.38 -14.35
CA THR A 160 10.96 -37.23 -13.77
C THR A 160 10.15 -37.02 -12.51
N SER A 161 10.72 -37.52 -11.43
CA SER A 161 10.39 -37.12 -10.09
C SER A 161 10.08 -35.64 -10.17
N THR A 162 8.80 -35.31 -10.03
CA THR A 162 8.42 -34.10 -9.33
C THR A 162 9.15 -34.26 -8.00
N SER A 163 10.40 -33.80 -7.99
CA SER A 163 11.14 -33.57 -6.78
C SER A 163 10.20 -32.66 -6.02
N SER A 164 9.57 -33.27 -5.03
CA SER A 164 8.97 -32.56 -3.94
C SER A 164 10.16 -31.78 -3.39
N TYR A 165 10.36 -30.57 -3.91
CA TYR A 165 11.16 -29.55 -3.26
C TYR A 165 10.38 -29.24 -1.98
N ALA A 166 10.41 -30.17 -1.03
CA ALA A 166 10.47 -29.82 0.37
C ALA A 166 11.81 -29.08 0.48
N GLN A 167 11.80 -27.80 0.07
CA GLN A 167 12.83 -26.87 0.48
C GLN A 167 12.83 -26.98 1.99
N SER A 168 13.87 -27.61 2.53
CA SER A 168 14.21 -27.43 3.93
C SER A 168 14.28 -25.92 4.10
N VAL A 169 13.27 -25.35 4.74
CA VAL A 169 13.14 -23.91 4.84
C VAL A 169 14.33 -23.46 5.68
N ASP A 170 15.34 -22.92 5.01
CA ASP A 170 16.55 -22.45 5.68
C ASP A 170 16.14 -21.31 6.62
N LEU A 171 16.53 -21.43 7.88
CA LEU A 171 16.26 -20.41 8.89
C LEU A 171 16.79 -19.04 8.45
N SER A 172 17.90 -19.03 7.69
CA SER A 172 18.47 -17.84 7.05
C SER A 172 17.49 -17.18 6.06
N PHE A 173 16.76 -17.98 5.28
CA PHE A 173 15.76 -17.47 4.35
C PHE A 173 14.57 -16.86 5.08
N ILE A 174 14.06 -17.53 6.13
CA ILE A 174 12.95 -17.00 6.96
C ILE A 174 13.36 -15.67 7.58
N PHE A 175 14.56 -15.59 8.17
CA PHE A 175 15.05 -14.37 8.79
C PHE A 175 15.12 -13.20 7.78
N LYS A 176 15.65 -13.45 6.58
CA LYS A 176 15.70 -12.43 5.50
C LYS A 176 14.30 -11.99 5.06
N LEU A 177 13.32 -12.90 5.03
CA LEU A 177 11.94 -12.59 4.69
C LEU A 177 11.25 -11.75 5.77
N VAL A 178 11.46 -12.07 7.05
CA VAL A 178 10.96 -11.25 8.16
C VAL A 178 11.59 -9.85 8.13
N LEU A 179 12.90 -9.78 7.88
CA LEU A 179 13.60 -8.52 7.70
C LEU A 179 12.97 -7.71 6.55
N PHE A 180 12.70 -8.33 5.42
CA PHE A 180 12.05 -7.70 4.26
C PHE A 180 10.71 -7.06 4.61
N ILE A 181 9.85 -7.80 5.33
CA ILE A 181 8.53 -7.32 5.75
C ILE A 181 8.63 -6.08 6.66
N LEU A 182 9.65 -6.02 7.51
CA LEU A 182 9.84 -4.90 8.44
C LEU A 182 10.54 -3.69 7.79
N LEU A 183 11.49 -3.93 6.90
CA LEU A 183 12.36 -2.87 6.39
C LEU A 183 11.66 -1.98 5.36
N ILE A 184 10.73 -2.52 4.58
CA ILE A 184 9.97 -1.76 3.57
C ILE A 184 9.08 -0.68 4.22
N PRO A 185 8.22 -0.99 5.22
CA PRO A 185 7.44 0.03 5.91
C PRO A 185 8.30 1.08 6.58
N VAL A 186 9.41 0.68 7.21
CA VAL A 186 10.33 1.61 7.87
C VAL A 186 10.97 2.55 6.85
N ALA A 187 11.50 2.02 5.75
CA ALA A 187 12.12 2.83 4.69
C ALA A 187 11.11 3.79 4.04
N SER A 188 9.89 3.32 3.78
CA SER A 188 8.80 4.15 3.27
C SER A 188 8.47 5.30 4.23
N TYR A 189 8.29 5.01 5.51
CA TYR A 189 7.99 6.02 6.53
C TYR A 189 9.10 7.06 6.66
N ILE A 190 10.36 6.61 6.76
CA ILE A 190 11.52 7.51 6.83
C ILE A 190 11.61 8.37 5.56
N GLY A 191 11.36 7.79 4.38
CA GLY A 191 11.34 8.54 3.13
C GLY A 191 10.30 9.67 3.16
N VAL A 192 9.05 9.36 3.51
CA VAL A 192 7.97 10.36 3.60
C VAL A 192 8.29 11.43 4.65
N TYR A 193 8.78 11.03 5.82
CA TYR A 193 9.17 11.97 6.87
C TYR A 193 10.30 12.90 6.40
N LEU A 194 11.34 12.35 5.78
CA LEU A 194 12.47 13.12 5.26
C LEU A 194 12.03 14.08 4.16
N GLY A 195 11.14 13.66 3.25
CA GLY A 195 10.56 14.52 2.23
C GLY A 195 9.82 15.73 2.81
N TYR A 196 9.00 15.51 3.84
CA TYR A 196 8.34 16.59 4.57
C TYR A 196 9.36 17.52 5.25
N PHE A 197 10.36 16.93 5.92
CA PHE A 197 11.41 17.70 6.60
C PHE A 197 12.20 18.58 5.62
N LEU A 198 12.54 18.07 4.44
CA LEU A 198 13.21 18.84 3.39
C LEU A 198 12.36 20.04 2.94
N LYS A 199 11.06 19.82 2.69
CA LYS A 199 10.14 20.91 2.32
C LYS A 199 10.03 22.00 3.39
N LYS A 200 10.08 21.62 4.67
CA LYS A 200 9.96 22.59 5.77
C LYS A 200 11.19 23.49 5.92
N ASN A 201 12.36 23.03 5.48
CA ASN A 201 13.64 23.71 5.68
C ASN A 201 14.20 24.39 4.42
N ILE A 202 13.49 24.32 3.29
CA ILE A 202 13.82 24.99 2.02
C ILE A 202 12.81 26.12 1.81
#